data_AF-A0A2T4JEG6-F1
#
_entry.id   AF-A0A2T4JEG6-F1
#
_cell.length_a   1.000
_cell.length_b   1.000
_cell.length_c   1.000
_cell.angle_alpha   90.00
_cell.angle_beta   90.00
_cell.angle_gamma   90.00
#
_symmetry.space_group_name_H-M   'P 1'
#
loop_
_entity.id
_entity.type
_entity.pdbx_description
1 polymer ?
#
loop_
_entity_poly.entity_id
_entity_poly.type
_entity_poly.pdbx_seq_one_letter_code
_entity_poly.pdbx_strand_id
1 'polypeptide(L)'
;MPYDIRNNTFTGAMHDILETFASLNEQYEEKCEDAAHWYTENTSTALLSVAAWQCGYPALCETQSSKRVYGGRGRPPSSNGRVDLFLYDADGTGLWVEAKKPQGSMDVSEQSDYPATRARLSRFFWGAYSSAEQNRIEAQEYEGKLVSLLFCSFSLRKEYYEGPNARERRQARADSVNAVIKEVVDEDGGANVFASYFNTGDTDLIDEYDKRAFGFAVLGYFEDA
;
A
#
# COMPACT_ATOMS: atom_id res chain seq x y z
N MET A 1 -7.79 13.66 10.21
CA MET A 1 -8.59 14.44 9.24
C MET A 1 -9.10 13.50 8.17
N PRO A 2 -10.36 13.61 7.69
CA PRO A 2 -10.89 12.60 6.77
C PRO A 2 -10.28 12.73 5.37
N TYR A 3 -9.85 11.61 4.79
CA TYR A 3 -9.56 11.49 3.38
C TYR A 3 -10.87 11.63 2.59
N ASP A 4 -11.01 12.72 1.84
CA ASP A 4 -12.22 13.04 1.08
C ASP A 4 -12.23 12.45 -0.33
N ILE A 5 -11.06 12.09 -0.85
CA ILE A 5 -10.95 11.28 -2.07
C ILE A 5 -10.58 9.87 -1.65
N ARG A 6 -11.47 8.92 -1.95
CA ARG A 6 -11.30 7.49 -1.70
C ARG A 6 -11.61 6.71 -2.96
N ASN A 7 -10.67 5.89 -3.41
CA ASN A 7 -10.88 4.98 -4.53
C ASN A 7 -10.34 3.62 -4.14
N ASN A 8 -11.19 2.60 -4.06
CA ASN A 8 -10.81 1.27 -3.62
C ASN A 8 -11.38 0.24 -4.60
N THR A 9 -10.50 -0.44 -5.32
CA THR A 9 -10.86 -1.47 -6.31
C THR A 9 -10.63 -2.88 -5.79
N PHE A 10 -10.21 -3.06 -4.54
CA PHE A 10 -10.17 -4.37 -3.92
C PHE A 10 -11.59 -4.92 -3.77
N THR A 11 -11.71 -6.24 -3.66
CA THR A 11 -12.98 -6.94 -3.46
C THR A 11 -12.88 -7.86 -2.24
N GLY A 12 -14.01 -8.46 -1.84
CA GLY A 12 -14.05 -9.39 -0.71
C GLY A 12 -13.64 -8.75 0.61
N ALA A 13 -12.97 -9.51 1.47
CA ALA A 13 -12.53 -9.03 2.78
C ALA A 13 -11.59 -7.82 2.66
N MET A 14 -10.70 -7.83 1.65
CA MET A 14 -9.67 -6.82 1.47
C MET A 14 -10.23 -5.42 1.20
N HIS A 15 -11.41 -5.31 0.58
CA HIS A 15 -12.08 -4.03 0.41
C HIS A 15 -12.34 -3.36 1.77
N ASP A 16 -13.03 -4.06 2.66
CA ASP A 16 -13.45 -3.53 3.96
C ASP A 16 -12.26 -3.33 4.92
N ILE A 17 -11.26 -4.21 4.81
CA ILE A 17 -9.99 -4.07 5.53
C ILE A 17 -9.28 -2.78 5.13
N LEU A 18 -9.24 -2.43 3.84
CA LEU A 18 -8.56 -1.21 3.39
C LEU A 18 -9.33 0.07 3.74
N GLU A 19 -10.67 0.05 3.73
CA GLU A 19 -11.47 1.17 4.24
C GLU A 19 -11.25 1.38 5.75
N THR A 20 -11.14 0.28 6.51
CA THR A 20 -10.84 0.32 7.94
C THR A 20 -9.40 0.79 8.18
N PHE A 21 -8.45 0.34 7.38
CA PHE A 21 -7.06 0.79 7.40
C PHE A 21 -6.94 2.30 7.15
N ALA A 22 -7.68 2.84 6.19
CA ALA A 22 -7.75 4.29 5.96
C ALA A 22 -8.31 5.01 7.18
N SER A 23 -9.41 4.51 7.75
CA SER A 23 -10.01 5.09 8.97
C SER A 23 -9.06 5.05 10.18
N LEU A 24 -8.21 4.03 10.30
CA LEU A 24 -7.20 3.94 11.35
C LEU A 24 -6.04 4.93 11.14
N ASN A 25 -5.64 5.19 9.89
CA ASN A 25 -4.68 6.24 9.59
C ASN A 25 -5.25 7.62 9.96
N GLU A 26 -6.51 7.91 9.61
CA GLU A 26 -7.18 9.17 9.97
C GLU A 26 -7.23 9.40 11.48
N GLN A 27 -7.54 8.34 12.25
CA GLN A 27 -7.56 8.36 13.71
C GLN A 27 -6.18 8.61 14.30
N TYR A 28 -5.14 7.98 13.73
CA TYR A 28 -3.77 8.20 14.17
C TYR A 28 -3.33 9.63 13.88
N GLU A 29 -3.62 10.16 12.68
CA GLU A 29 -3.35 11.55 12.30
C GLU A 29 -3.99 12.56 13.25
N GLU A 30 -5.26 12.34 13.61
CA GLU A 30 -5.98 13.23 14.53
C GLU A 30 -5.44 13.15 15.96
N LYS A 31 -5.10 11.96 16.43
CA LYS A 31 -4.71 11.74 17.83
C LYS A 31 -3.23 12.04 18.11
N CYS A 32 -2.37 11.74 17.15
CA CYS A 32 -0.91 11.80 17.32
C CYS A 32 -0.29 12.99 16.61
N GLU A 33 -1.07 13.77 15.83
CA GLU A 33 -0.57 14.87 15.00
C GLU A 33 0.57 14.41 14.08
N ASP A 34 0.41 13.23 13.48
CA ASP A 34 1.44 12.53 12.72
C ASP A 34 0.82 11.53 11.72
N ALA A 35 1.48 11.24 10.60
CA ALA A 35 0.93 10.37 9.56
C ALA A 35 1.51 8.95 9.64
N ALA A 36 0.73 8.00 10.16
CA ALA A 36 1.15 6.60 10.32
C ALA A 36 1.66 5.98 9.00
N HIS A 37 1.04 6.35 7.88
CA HIS A 37 1.43 5.84 6.58
C HIS A 37 2.86 6.25 6.16
N TRP A 38 3.49 7.28 6.73
CA TRP A 38 4.89 7.65 6.40
C TRP A 38 5.93 6.67 6.93
N TYR A 39 5.59 5.90 7.95
CA TYR A 39 6.51 4.96 8.58
C TYR A 39 6.77 3.72 7.74
N THR A 40 7.58 2.82 8.28
CA THR A 40 8.08 1.63 7.60
C THR A 40 6.97 0.66 7.17
N GLU A 41 7.35 -0.25 6.28
CA GLU A 41 6.55 -1.42 5.87
C GLU A 41 5.91 -2.14 7.06
N ASN A 42 6.68 -2.45 8.12
CA ASN A 42 6.16 -3.10 9.32
C ASN A 42 5.06 -2.31 10.04
N THR A 43 5.12 -0.97 10.01
CA THR A 43 4.04 -0.15 10.60
C THR A 43 2.77 -0.27 9.78
N SER A 44 2.91 -0.26 8.45
CA SER A 44 1.79 -0.40 7.52
C SER A 44 1.14 -1.79 7.63
N THR A 45 1.93 -2.87 7.69
CA THR A 45 1.41 -4.23 7.84
C THR A 45 0.81 -4.50 9.21
N ALA A 46 1.38 -3.95 10.29
CA ALA A 46 0.79 -4.03 11.62
C ALA A 46 -0.55 -3.30 11.71
N LEU A 47 -0.67 -2.11 11.12
CA LEU A 47 -1.93 -1.38 11.10
C LEU A 47 -2.98 -2.07 10.21
N LEU A 48 -2.56 -2.68 9.10
CA LEU A 48 -3.43 -3.49 8.24
C LEU A 48 -3.94 -4.75 8.97
N SER A 49 -3.12 -5.38 9.82
CA SER A 49 -3.56 -6.52 10.63
C SER A 49 -4.59 -6.12 11.69
N VAL A 50 -4.44 -4.95 12.31
CA VAL A 50 -5.46 -4.39 13.21
C VAL A 50 -6.77 -4.14 12.45
N ALA A 51 -6.71 -3.59 11.24
CA ALA A 51 -7.88 -3.39 10.39
C ALA A 51 -8.57 -4.73 10.09
N ALA A 52 -7.81 -5.77 9.73
CA ALA A 52 -8.33 -7.11 9.50
C ALA A 52 -9.08 -7.66 10.72
N TRP A 53 -8.50 -7.56 11.91
CA TRP A 53 -9.16 -7.99 13.15
C TRP A 53 -10.43 -7.21 13.46
N GLN A 54 -10.47 -5.90 13.18
CA GLN A 54 -11.69 -5.09 13.35
C GLN A 54 -12.79 -5.48 12.37
N CYS A 55 -12.44 -5.93 11.17
CA CYS A 55 -13.36 -6.48 10.19
C CYS A 55 -13.78 -7.95 10.48
N GLY A 56 -13.21 -8.59 11.51
CA GLY A 56 -13.52 -9.97 11.87
C GLY A 56 -12.69 -11.03 11.14
N TYR A 57 -11.62 -10.63 10.44
CA TYR A 57 -10.70 -11.52 9.74
C TYR A 57 -9.42 -11.71 10.56
N PRO A 58 -9.13 -12.92 11.07
CA PRO A 58 -7.90 -13.17 11.80
C PRO A 58 -6.69 -12.88 10.92
N ALA A 59 -5.72 -12.15 11.49
CA ALA A 59 -4.48 -11.79 10.82
C ALA A 59 -3.27 -11.94 11.74
N LEU A 60 -2.16 -12.43 11.18
CA LEU A 60 -0.90 -12.71 11.87
C LEU A 60 0.25 -12.03 11.14
N CYS A 61 0.92 -11.10 11.80
CA CYS A 61 2.14 -10.48 11.28
C CYS A 61 3.33 -11.44 11.41
N GLU A 62 4.30 -11.33 10.49
CA GLU A 62 5.61 -11.98 10.59
C GLU A 62 5.50 -13.51 10.77
N THR A 63 4.61 -14.13 9.98
CA THR A 63 4.35 -15.57 10.06
C THR A 63 5.51 -16.35 9.41
N GLN A 64 6.01 -17.38 10.10
CA GLN A 64 7.09 -18.23 9.59
C GLN A 64 6.69 -18.86 8.24
N SER A 65 7.55 -18.76 7.23
CA SER A 65 7.32 -19.37 5.90
C SER A 65 8.59 -20.00 5.34
N SER A 66 8.45 -20.98 4.45
CA SER A 66 9.58 -21.53 3.70
C SER A 66 9.77 -20.74 2.40
N LYS A 67 10.78 -19.86 2.38
CA LYS A 67 11.07 -19.04 1.19
C LYS A 67 11.99 -19.77 0.21
N ARG A 68 11.81 -19.50 -1.09
CA ARG A 68 12.75 -19.90 -2.15
C ARG A 68 13.16 -18.71 -3.00
N VAL A 69 14.46 -18.42 -3.02
CA VAL A 69 15.02 -17.35 -3.85
C VAL A 69 15.43 -17.90 -5.21
N TYR A 70 14.73 -17.50 -6.27
CA TYR A 70 15.03 -17.90 -7.64
C TYR A 70 16.08 -16.95 -8.25
N GLY A 71 17.30 -17.43 -8.50
CA GLY A 71 18.39 -16.59 -9.02
C GLY A 71 19.59 -17.32 -9.66
N GLY A 72 19.53 -18.64 -9.85
CA GLY A 72 20.63 -19.44 -10.40
C GLY A 72 20.16 -20.68 -11.18
N ARG A 73 21.09 -21.42 -11.81
CA ARG A 73 20.78 -22.69 -12.48
C ARG A 73 20.50 -23.77 -11.43
N GLY A 74 19.24 -24.25 -11.36
CA GLY A 74 18.80 -25.35 -10.48
C GLY A 74 17.59 -24.97 -9.62
N ARG A 75 17.02 -25.94 -8.91
CA ARG A 75 15.94 -25.70 -7.93
C ARG A 75 16.58 -25.07 -6.67
N PRO A 76 16.23 -23.83 -6.28
CA PRO A 76 16.81 -23.21 -5.10
C PRO A 76 16.41 -23.97 -3.83
N PRO A 77 17.32 -24.08 -2.82
CA PRO A 77 16.98 -24.65 -1.53
C PRO A 77 15.93 -23.78 -0.82
N SER A 78 15.10 -24.40 0.02
CA SER A 78 14.24 -23.66 0.95
C SER A 78 15.10 -23.01 2.04
N SER A 79 14.77 -21.77 2.39
CA SER A 79 15.29 -21.09 3.57
C SER A 79 14.16 -20.77 4.54
N ASN A 80 14.45 -20.82 5.84
CA ASN A 80 13.54 -20.33 6.86
C ASN A 80 13.37 -18.81 6.67
N GLY A 81 12.17 -18.41 6.23
CA GLY A 81 11.78 -17.03 6.00
C GLY A 81 10.55 -16.65 6.83
N ARG A 82 10.01 -15.49 6.53
CA ARG A 82 8.77 -14.97 7.12
C ARG A 82 7.97 -14.28 6.02
N VAL A 83 6.65 -14.41 6.07
CA VAL A 83 5.72 -13.56 5.30
C VAL A 83 5.32 -12.39 6.19
N ASP A 84 5.18 -11.20 5.60
CA ASP A 84 4.96 -9.98 6.39
C ASP A 84 3.59 -10.00 7.09
N LEU A 85 2.59 -10.58 6.41
CA LEU A 85 1.24 -10.74 6.93
C LEU A 85 0.58 -12.00 6.37
N PHE A 86 -0.10 -12.74 7.22
CA PHE A 86 -1.03 -13.80 6.83
C PHE A 86 -2.42 -13.44 7.32
N LEU A 87 -3.44 -13.50 6.46
CA LEU A 87 -4.82 -13.20 6.83
C LEU A 87 -5.80 -14.07 6.05
N TYR A 88 -7.05 -14.14 6.47
CA TYR A 88 -8.09 -14.90 5.77
C TYR A 88 -8.99 -13.99 4.94
N ASP A 89 -9.32 -14.43 3.72
CA ASP A 89 -10.39 -13.84 2.92
C ASP A 89 -11.78 -14.30 3.42
N ALA A 90 -12.85 -13.72 2.89
CA ALA A 90 -14.22 -13.97 3.32
C ALA A 90 -14.70 -15.41 3.12
N ASP A 91 -14.11 -16.12 2.15
CA ASP A 91 -14.38 -17.54 1.89
C ASP A 91 -13.52 -18.49 2.73
N GLY A 92 -12.65 -17.96 3.60
CA GLY A 92 -11.72 -18.72 4.41
C GLY A 92 -10.40 -19.06 3.72
N THR A 93 -10.18 -18.57 2.49
CA THR A 93 -8.89 -18.73 1.79
C THR A 93 -7.79 -17.96 2.53
N GLY A 94 -6.64 -18.61 2.75
CA GLY A 94 -5.48 -17.95 3.34
C GLY A 94 -4.77 -17.03 2.34
N LEU A 95 -4.56 -15.77 2.70
CA LEU A 95 -3.84 -14.77 1.93
C LEU A 95 -2.42 -14.60 2.50
N TRP A 96 -1.42 -14.99 1.71
CA TRP A 96 -0.01 -14.90 2.05
C TRP A 96 0.58 -13.60 1.51
N VAL A 97 0.62 -12.57 2.35
CA VAL A 97 0.90 -11.19 1.97
C VAL A 97 2.38 -10.84 2.18
N GLU A 98 3.10 -10.63 1.08
CA GLU A 98 4.37 -9.92 1.11
C GLU A 98 4.13 -8.44 0.80
N ALA A 99 4.60 -7.57 1.68
CA ALA A 99 4.47 -6.14 1.55
C ALA A 99 5.79 -5.50 1.12
N LYS A 100 5.71 -4.40 0.40
CA LYS A 100 6.84 -3.47 0.22
C LYS A 100 6.41 -2.03 0.45
N LYS A 101 7.36 -1.21 0.87
CA LYS A 101 7.19 0.24 0.96
C LYS A 101 8.39 0.97 0.34
N PRO A 102 8.18 1.94 -0.57
CA PRO A 102 9.21 2.88 -0.96
C PRO A 102 9.70 3.68 0.24
N GLN A 103 10.97 4.08 0.23
CA GLN A 103 11.53 4.89 1.31
C GLN A 103 10.90 6.28 1.32
N GLY A 104 10.28 6.65 2.44
CA GLY A 104 9.66 7.96 2.65
C GLY A 104 8.40 8.20 1.82
N SER A 105 8.02 9.48 1.72
CA SER A 105 6.89 9.95 0.93
C SER A 105 7.34 10.40 -0.47
N MET A 106 6.53 10.09 -1.49
CA MET A 106 6.73 10.62 -2.84
C MET A 106 6.19 12.05 -2.92
N ASP A 107 7.04 13.00 -3.28
CA ASP A 107 6.62 14.38 -3.50
C ASP A 107 5.87 14.46 -4.83
N VAL A 108 4.57 14.75 -4.78
CA VAL A 108 3.70 14.81 -5.96
C VAL A 108 3.44 16.24 -6.42
N SER A 109 4.30 17.18 -6.04
CA SER A 109 4.36 18.55 -6.55
C SER A 109 4.88 18.59 -8.00
N GLU A 110 4.58 19.65 -8.77
CA GLU A 110 4.90 19.72 -10.22
C GLU A 110 6.39 19.68 -10.52
N GLN A 111 7.20 20.18 -9.60
CA GLN A 111 8.66 20.29 -9.73
C GLN A 111 9.38 19.41 -8.72
N SER A 112 8.85 18.21 -8.50
CA SER A 112 9.40 17.24 -7.55
C SER A 112 10.66 16.56 -8.10
N ASP A 113 11.70 16.44 -7.26
CA ASP A 113 12.87 15.61 -7.52
C ASP A 113 12.59 14.12 -7.24
N TYR A 114 11.50 13.84 -6.52
CA TYR A 114 11.06 12.49 -6.17
C TYR A 114 9.58 12.24 -6.55
N PRO A 115 9.21 12.32 -7.85
CA PRO A 115 7.84 12.21 -8.30
C PRO A 115 7.30 10.77 -8.28
N ALA A 116 5.98 10.64 -8.18
CA ALA A 116 5.26 9.38 -8.36
C ALA A 116 4.98 9.11 -9.86
N THR A 117 6.01 8.87 -10.65
CA THR A 117 5.84 8.56 -12.09
C THR A 117 5.44 7.10 -12.30
N ARG A 118 4.78 6.82 -13.44
CA ARG A 118 4.41 5.46 -13.87
C ARG A 118 5.60 4.50 -13.77
N ALA A 119 6.72 4.84 -14.42
CA ALA A 119 7.92 3.99 -14.44
C ALA A 119 8.46 3.66 -13.04
N ARG A 120 8.38 4.62 -12.11
CA ARG A 120 8.85 4.42 -10.73
C ARG A 120 7.90 3.54 -9.94
N LEU A 121 6.60 3.82 -10.00
CA LEU A 121 5.58 3.02 -9.33
C LEU A 121 5.56 1.59 -9.87
N SER A 122 5.61 1.39 -11.20
CA SER A 122 5.72 0.05 -11.81
C SER A 122 6.96 -0.70 -11.29
N ARG A 123 8.12 -0.03 -11.20
CA ARG A 123 9.34 -0.67 -10.67
C ARG A 123 9.16 -1.18 -9.23
N PHE A 124 8.55 -0.38 -8.37
CA PHE A 124 8.29 -0.79 -6.99
C PHE A 124 7.22 -1.87 -6.90
N PHE A 125 6.16 -1.76 -7.68
CA PHE A 125 5.05 -2.71 -7.70
C PHE A 125 5.52 -4.11 -8.12
N TRP A 126 6.25 -4.19 -9.23
CA TRP A 126 6.79 -5.47 -9.70
C TRP A 126 7.95 -5.99 -8.83
N GLY A 127 8.71 -5.10 -8.20
CA GLY A 127 9.68 -5.50 -7.18
C GLY A 127 9.05 -6.12 -5.93
N ALA A 128 7.87 -5.64 -5.54
CA ALA A 128 7.06 -6.24 -4.47
C ALA A 128 6.57 -7.63 -4.88
N TYR A 129 6.03 -7.75 -6.09
CA TYR A 129 5.58 -9.03 -6.63
C TYR A 129 6.70 -10.07 -6.70
N SER A 130 7.87 -9.73 -7.27
CA SER A 130 9.02 -10.66 -7.30
C SER A 130 9.52 -11.07 -5.90
N SER A 131 9.26 -10.26 -4.87
CA SER A 131 9.53 -10.64 -3.48
C SER A 131 8.48 -11.65 -2.97
N ALA A 132 7.20 -11.41 -3.28
CA ALA A 132 6.09 -12.28 -2.93
C ALA A 132 6.26 -13.68 -3.54
N GLU A 133 6.72 -13.80 -4.79
CA GLU A 133 6.92 -15.09 -5.48
C GLU A 133 7.79 -16.09 -4.71
N GLN A 134 8.64 -15.60 -3.80
CA GLN A 134 9.47 -16.45 -2.94
C GLN A 134 8.65 -17.30 -1.95
N ASN A 135 7.40 -16.91 -1.67
CA ASN A 135 6.45 -17.60 -0.80
C ASN A 135 5.45 -18.50 -1.57
N ARG A 136 5.49 -18.55 -2.92
CA ARG A 136 4.48 -19.23 -3.75
C ARG A 136 4.23 -20.68 -3.34
N ILE A 137 5.29 -21.41 -2.99
CA ILE A 137 5.19 -22.83 -2.62
C ILE A 137 4.44 -23.02 -1.30
N GLU A 138 4.70 -22.15 -0.33
CA GLU A 138 3.99 -22.20 0.95
C GLU A 138 2.51 -21.89 0.70
N ALA A 139 2.19 -20.85 -0.09
CA ALA A 139 0.81 -20.53 -0.44
C ALA A 139 0.09 -21.71 -1.12
N GLN A 140 0.76 -22.42 -2.05
CA GLN A 140 0.27 -23.64 -2.70
C GLN A 140 0.00 -24.78 -1.70
N GLU A 141 0.92 -25.02 -0.76
CA GLU A 141 0.82 -26.12 0.20
C GLU A 141 -0.40 -25.99 1.13
N TYR A 142 -0.82 -24.76 1.41
CA TYR A 142 -1.98 -24.45 2.25
C TYR A 142 -3.23 -24.04 1.45
N GLU A 143 -3.27 -24.30 0.13
CA GLU A 143 -4.40 -23.94 -0.74
C GLU A 143 -4.81 -22.45 -0.62
N GLY A 144 -3.81 -21.58 -0.44
CA GLY A 144 -3.98 -20.14 -0.27
C GLY A 144 -3.70 -19.34 -1.55
N LYS A 145 -3.78 -18.02 -1.45
CA LYS A 145 -3.37 -17.09 -2.50
C LYS A 145 -2.10 -16.37 -2.12
N LEU A 146 -1.25 -16.13 -3.11
CA LEU A 146 -0.12 -15.23 -2.97
C LEU A 146 -0.59 -13.80 -3.19
N VAL A 147 -0.26 -12.91 -2.25
CA VAL A 147 -0.61 -11.50 -2.33
C VAL A 147 0.65 -10.65 -2.22
N SER A 148 0.80 -9.71 -3.15
CA SER A 148 1.83 -8.67 -3.07
C SER A 148 1.17 -7.33 -2.83
N LEU A 149 1.57 -6.61 -1.78
CA LEU A 149 1.11 -5.25 -1.50
C LEU A 149 2.26 -4.24 -1.59
N LEU A 150 2.02 -3.12 -2.27
CA LEU A 150 2.91 -1.95 -2.25
C LEU A 150 2.21 -0.79 -1.53
N PHE A 151 2.76 -0.36 -0.40
CA PHE A 151 2.30 0.82 0.33
C PHE A 151 3.02 2.07 -0.17
N CYS A 152 2.30 3.00 -0.77
CA CYS A 152 2.83 4.28 -1.25
C CYS A 152 2.34 5.42 -0.38
N SER A 153 3.21 6.36 -0.03
CA SER A 153 2.81 7.59 0.66
C SER A 153 3.12 8.79 -0.21
N PHE A 154 2.28 9.82 -0.12
CA PHE A 154 2.37 11.01 -0.94
C PHE A 154 2.41 12.26 -0.07
N SER A 155 3.20 13.23 -0.51
CA SER A 155 3.35 14.53 0.13
C SER A 155 3.25 15.65 -0.89
N LEU A 156 2.85 16.84 -0.44
CA LEU A 156 2.84 18.05 -1.25
C LEU A 156 3.64 19.16 -0.59
N ARG A 157 4.23 20.03 -1.38
CA ARG A 157 4.89 21.23 -0.86
C ARG A 157 3.87 22.26 -0.37
N LYS A 158 4.34 23.16 0.50
CA LYS A 158 3.53 24.20 1.15
C LYS A 158 2.73 25.06 0.17
N GLU A 159 3.23 25.33 -1.03
CA GLU A 159 2.55 26.19 -2.01
C GLU A 159 1.21 25.62 -2.47
N TYR A 160 0.96 24.31 -2.30
CA TYR A 160 -0.33 23.68 -2.58
C TYR A 160 -1.38 23.95 -1.50
N TYR A 161 -0.99 24.53 -0.36
CA TYR A 161 -1.86 24.82 0.77
C TYR A 161 -2.25 26.30 0.88
N GLU A 162 -1.63 27.17 0.07
CA GLU A 162 -1.79 28.61 0.17
C GLU A 162 -2.75 29.21 -0.89
N GLY A 163 -3.45 30.29 -0.55
CA GLY A 163 -4.22 31.08 -1.50
C GLY A 163 -5.61 30.53 -1.88
N PRO A 164 -6.37 31.25 -2.71
CA PRO A 164 -7.82 31.05 -2.86
C PRO A 164 -8.22 29.74 -3.54
N ASN A 165 -7.33 29.15 -4.36
CA ASN A 165 -7.61 27.92 -5.12
C ASN A 165 -6.81 26.71 -4.59
N ALA A 166 -6.43 26.72 -3.32
CA ALA A 166 -5.51 25.72 -2.76
C ALA A 166 -6.12 24.31 -2.80
N ARG A 167 -7.40 24.18 -2.44
CA ARG A 167 -8.12 22.90 -2.45
C ARG A 167 -8.25 22.33 -3.86
N GLU A 168 -8.60 23.16 -4.84
CA GLU A 168 -8.74 22.75 -6.24
C GLU A 168 -7.39 22.26 -6.79
N ARG A 169 -6.28 22.89 -6.41
CA ARG A 169 -4.95 22.40 -6.78
C ARG A 169 -4.68 21.03 -6.18
N ARG A 170 -4.97 20.82 -4.89
CA ARG A 170 -4.81 19.51 -4.24
C ARG A 170 -5.69 18.43 -4.87
N GLN A 171 -6.95 18.74 -5.19
CA GLN A 171 -7.84 17.84 -5.94
C GLN A 171 -7.21 17.43 -7.28
N ALA A 172 -6.74 18.40 -8.07
CA ALA A 172 -6.10 18.10 -9.36
C ALA A 172 -4.83 17.23 -9.21
N ARG A 173 -4.07 17.36 -8.10
CA ARG A 173 -2.94 16.47 -7.80
C ARG A 173 -3.40 15.06 -7.46
N ALA A 174 -4.43 14.89 -6.64
CA ALA A 174 -4.96 13.58 -6.31
C ALA A 174 -5.47 12.85 -7.56
N ASP A 175 -6.20 13.56 -8.43
CA ASP A 175 -6.68 13.02 -9.71
C ASP A 175 -5.52 12.60 -10.62
N SER A 176 -4.49 13.44 -10.71
CA SER A 176 -3.28 13.11 -11.48
C SER A 176 -2.54 11.89 -10.92
N VAL A 177 -2.39 11.76 -9.60
CA VAL A 177 -1.71 10.62 -8.97
C VAL A 177 -2.54 9.34 -9.17
N ASN A 178 -3.86 9.43 -9.02
CA ASN A 178 -4.78 8.31 -9.30
C ASN A 178 -4.69 7.81 -10.73
N ALA A 179 -4.62 8.72 -11.71
CA ALA A 179 -4.44 8.33 -13.11
C ALA A 179 -3.14 7.52 -13.31
N VAL A 180 -2.03 7.96 -12.70
CA VAL A 180 -0.76 7.23 -12.79
C VAL A 180 -0.83 5.87 -12.10
N ILE A 181 -1.44 5.77 -10.90
CA ILE A 181 -1.63 4.49 -10.21
C ILE A 181 -2.44 3.54 -11.10
N LYS A 182 -3.53 4.03 -11.71
CA LYS A 182 -4.37 3.25 -12.60
C LYS A 182 -3.60 2.74 -13.83
N GLU A 183 -2.75 3.57 -14.43
CA GLU A 183 -1.88 3.15 -15.55
C GLU A 183 -0.89 2.03 -15.18
N VAL A 184 -0.49 1.92 -13.90
CA VAL A 184 0.38 0.84 -13.41
C VAL A 184 -0.42 -0.45 -13.21
N VAL A 185 -1.62 -0.34 -12.63
CA VAL A 185 -2.49 -1.48 -12.30
C VAL A 185 -3.12 -2.09 -13.55
N ASP A 186 -3.57 -1.27 -14.50
CA ASP A 186 -4.26 -1.74 -15.72
C ASP A 186 -3.32 -2.43 -16.73
N GLU A 187 -1.99 -2.43 -16.52
CA GLU A 187 -1.01 -2.90 -17.50
C GLU A 187 -1.09 -4.41 -17.80
N ASP A 188 -1.60 -5.26 -16.88
CA ASP A 188 -1.40 -6.72 -16.98
C ASP A 188 -2.58 -7.64 -16.61
N GLY A 189 -3.83 -7.19 -16.80
CA GLY A 189 -5.00 -8.08 -16.82
C GLY A 189 -5.41 -8.70 -15.47
N GLY A 190 -6.44 -8.14 -14.85
CA GLY A 190 -7.39 -8.81 -13.94
C GLY A 190 -6.99 -8.95 -12.47
N ALA A 191 -5.75 -9.32 -12.16
CA ALA A 191 -5.31 -9.61 -10.78
C ALA A 191 -4.84 -8.37 -9.99
N ASN A 192 -4.61 -7.25 -10.68
CA ASN A 192 -4.08 -6.03 -10.10
C ASN A 192 -5.23 -5.18 -9.55
N VAL A 193 -5.06 -4.67 -8.34
CA VAL A 193 -6.03 -3.80 -7.66
C VAL A 193 -5.31 -2.65 -6.98
N PHE A 194 -6.04 -1.59 -6.64
CA PHE A 194 -5.49 -0.54 -5.79
C PHE A 194 -6.55 0.08 -4.88
N ALA A 195 -6.07 0.70 -3.81
CA ALA A 195 -6.81 1.63 -3.01
C ALA A 195 -6.00 2.92 -2.85
N SER A 196 -6.64 4.09 -2.89
CA SER A 196 -5.99 5.38 -2.67
C SER A 196 -6.88 6.30 -1.86
N TYR A 197 -6.23 7.06 -0.97
CA TYR A 197 -6.87 7.91 0.02
C TYR A 197 -6.10 9.23 0.08
N PHE A 198 -6.76 10.34 -0.27
CA PHE A 198 -6.17 11.67 -0.25
C PHE A 198 -6.99 12.64 0.58
N ASN A 199 -6.29 13.56 1.25
CA ASN A 199 -6.88 14.69 1.97
C ASN A 199 -6.65 15.96 1.14
N THR A 200 -7.73 16.53 0.58
CA THR A 200 -7.70 17.83 -0.09
C THR A 200 -7.98 19.00 0.86
N GLY A 201 -8.25 18.73 2.13
CA GLY A 201 -8.29 19.72 3.20
C GLY A 201 -6.94 20.37 3.46
N ASP A 202 -6.92 21.29 4.42
CA ASP A 202 -5.66 21.81 4.95
C ASP A 202 -5.03 20.78 5.89
N THR A 203 -3.72 20.87 6.11
CA THR A 203 -3.02 20.01 7.07
C THR A 203 -1.75 20.66 7.55
N ASP A 204 -1.51 20.60 8.86
CA ASP A 204 -0.25 21.05 9.46
C ASP A 204 0.74 19.92 9.70
N LEU A 205 0.41 18.70 9.27
CA LEU A 205 1.31 17.54 9.33
C LEU A 205 2.43 17.72 8.31
N ILE A 206 3.65 17.93 8.80
CA ILE A 206 4.86 18.14 8.00
C ILE A 206 5.91 17.07 8.28
N ASP A 207 6.62 16.65 7.25
CA ASP A 207 7.81 15.81 7.38
C ASP A 207 9.07 16.64 7.66
N GLU A 208 10.21 15.98 7.86
CA GLU A 208 11.51 16.63 8.12
C GLU A 208 12.03 17.50 6.97
N TYR A 209 11.37 17.47 5.80
CA TYR A 209 11.70 18.24 4.60
C TYR A 209 10.66 19.33 4.29
N ASP A 210 9.81 19.69 5.26
CA ASP A 210 8.73 20.69 5.13
C ASP A 210 7.68 20.32 4.06
N LYS A 211 7.48 19.03 3.80
CA LYS A 211 6.41 18.54 2.92
C LYS A 211 5.23 18.09 3.76
N ARG A 212 4.03 18.44 3.30
CA ARG A 212 2.78 18.17 4.00
C ARG A 212 2.18 16.84 3.60
N ALA A 213 1.62 16.11 4.58
CA ALA A 213 0.92 14.84 4.35
C ALA A 213 -0.23 15.04 3.36
N PHE A 214 -0.24 14.30 2.26
CA PHE A 214 -1.27 14.46 1.23
C PHE A 214 -2.19 13.24 1.10
N GLY A 215 -1.64 12.06 1.32
CA GLY A 215 -2.40 10.82 1.25
C GLY A 215 -1.50 9.61 1.03
N PHE A 216 -2.11 8.46 0.79
CA PHE A 216 -1.42 7.21 0.54
C PHE A 216 -2.20 6.33 -0.44
N ALA A 217 -1.55 5.29 -0.94
CA ALA A 217 -2.17 4.25 -1.73
C ALA A 217 -1.62 2.87 -1.38
N VAL A 218 -2.43 1.85 -1.62
CA VAL A 218 -2.05 0.43 -1.55
C VAL A 218 -2.30 -0.17 -2.91
N LEU A 219 -1.26 -0.68 -3.57
CA LEU A 219 -1.39 -1.40 -4.84
C LEU A 219 -1.23 -2.90 -4.53
N GLY A 220 -2.12 -3.73 -5.05
CA GLY A 220 -2.17 -5.16 -4.79
C GLY A 220 -2.07 -6.00 -6.06
N TYR A 221 -1.41 -7.15 -5.96
CA TYR A 221 -1.44 -8.23 -6.94
C TYR A 221 -1.88 -9.52 -6.24
N PHE A 222 -2.84 -10.24 -6.82
CA PHE A 222 -3.36 -11.52 -6.32
C PHE A 222 -3.07 -12.64 -7.31
N GLU A 223 -2.35 -13.67 -6.86
CA GLU A 223 -2.12 -14.89 -7.63
C GLU A 223 -2.81 -16.06 -6.91
N ASP A 224 -3.62 -16.82 -7.63
CA ASP A 224 -4.01 -18.16 -7.17
C ASP A 224 -2.73 -19.01 -7.15
N ALA A 225 -2.40 -19.57 -5.97
CA ALA A 225 -1.16 -20.30 -5.79
C ALA A 225 -1.26 -21.71 -6.38
#